data_AF-A0A947UT55-F1
#
_entry.id   AF-A0A947UT55-F1
#
_cell.length_a   1.000
_cell.length_b   1.000
_cell.length_c   1.000
_cell.angle_alpha   90.00
_cell.angle_beta   90.00
_cell.angle_gamma   90.00
#
_symmetry.space_group_name_H-M   'P 1'
#
loop_
_entity.id
_entity.type
_entity.pdbx_description
1 polymer ?
#
loop_
_entity_poly.entity_id
_entity_poly.type
_entity_poly.pdbx_seq_one_letter_code
_entity_poly.pdbx_strand_id
1 'polypeptide(L)'
;MNSMNAPKILPWIARKAGISDELALKLWRRAVSEAEYLTGQTEGSAYWGLAIDRFLAIVEDEVGNVQSYSLAPAPQLSWMWRHQSRMSLLSLAATQNAYRYWQNTWEGIYQQKKAA
;
A
#
# COMPACT_ATOMS: atom_id res chain seq x y z
N MET A 1 13.74 5.14 23.43
CA MET A 1 12.76 4.04 23.39
C MET A 1 11.46 4.62 22.87
N ASN A 2 11.25 4.56 21.55
CA ASN A 2 10.11 5.22 20.89
C ASN A 2 8.82 4.56 21.36
N SER A 3 7.98 5.33 22.04
CA SER A 3 6.55 5.06 22.16
C SER A 3 5.94 5.16 20.75
N MET A 4 6.07 4.10 19.96
CA MET A 4 5.50 4.05 18.62
C MET A 4 3.98 4.16 18.72
N ASN A 5 3.41 5.16 18.05
CA ASN A 5 1.98 5.40 17.96
C ASN A 5 1.31 4.26 17.19
N ALA A 6 1.09 3.14 17.87
CA ALA A 6 0.29 2.05 17.34
C ALA A 6 -1.13 2.56 17.06
N PRO A 7 -1.70 2.27 15.88
CA PRO A 7 -3.01 2.79 15.53
C PRO A 7 -4.07 2.16 16.44
N LYS A 8 -5.05 2.96 16.88
CA LYS A 8 -6.13 2.51 17.77
C LYS A 8 -6.95 1.34 17.21
N ILE A 9 -6.90 1.11 15.90
CA ILE A 9 -7.57 -0.01 15.23
C ILE A 9 -6.82 -1.34 15.39
N LEU A 10 -5.57 -1.33 15.84
CA LEU A 10 -4.72 -2.52 15.93
C LEU A 10 -5.36 -3.67 16.76
N PRO A 11 -5.96 -3.43 17.95
CA PRO A 11 -6.63 -4.49 18.70
C PRO A 11 -7.89 -5.05 18.02
N TRP A 12 -8.54 -4.28 17.14
CA TRP A 12 -9.65 -4.78 16.34
C TRP A 12 -9.14 -5.69 15.20
N ILE A 13 -8.04 -5.31 14.55
CA ILE A 13 -7.41 -6.12 13.50
C ILE A 13 -6.89 -7.44 14.09
N ALA A 14 -6.23 -7.40 15.24
CA ALA A 14 -5.71 -8.59 15.93
C ALA A 14 -6.83 -9.62 16.18
N ARG A 15 -7.94 -9.17 16.79
CA ARG A 15 -9.12 -10.02 17.02
C ARG A 15 -9.74 -10.55 15.74
N LYS A 16 -9.84 -9.73 14.69
CA LYS A 16 -10.39 -10.14 13.40
C LYS A 16 -9.51 -11.20 12.72
N ALA A 17 -8.20 -11.09 12.87
CA ALA A 17 -7.21 -12.02 12.32
C ALA A 17 -6.98 -13.26 13.20
N GLY A 18 -7.53 -13.31 14.41
CA GLY A 18 -7.31 -14.41 15.34
C GLY A 18 -5.89 -14.48 15.91
N ILE A 19 -5.15 -13.37 15.88
CA ILE A 19 -3.77 -13.29 16.42
C ILE A 19 -3.75 -12.57 17.76
N SER A 20 -2.72 -12.84 18.58
CA SER A 20 -2.55 -12.15 19.86
C SER A 20 -2.19 -10.68 19.67
N ASP A 21 -2.56 -9.83 20.64
CA ASP A 21 -2.21 -8.41 20.63
C ASP A 21 -0.69 -8.18 20.61
N GLU A 22 0.07 -9.05 21.28
CA GLU A 22 1.54 -9.01 21.26
C GLU A 22 2.11 -9.30 19.87
N LEU A 23 1.56 -10.29 19.17
CA LEU A 23 1.96 -10.61 17.80
C LEU A 23 1.59 -9.45 16.87
N ALA A 24 0.37 -8.92 16.97
CA ALA A 24 -0.05 -7.76 16.19
C ALA A 24 0.87 -6.55 16.40
N LEU A 25 1.31 -6.28 17.64
CA LEU A 25 2.28 -5.23 17.93
C LEU A 25 3.66 -5.50 17.32
N LYS A 26 4.13 -6.76 17.31
CA LYS A 26 5.40 -7.13 16.64
C LYS A 26 5.32 -6.92 15.13
N LEU A 27 4.24 -7.37 14.50
CA LEU A 27 4.03 -7.21 13.05
C LEU A 27 3.86 -5.73 12.68
N TRP A 28 3.22 -4.93 13.53
CA TRP A 28 3.14 -3.49 13.36
C TRP A 28 4.53 -2.83 13.36
N ARG A 29 5.40 -3.21 14.31
CA ARG A 29 6.77 -2.67 14.35
C ARG A 29 7.54 -2.99 13.06
N ARG A 30 7.42 -4.23 12.58
CA ARG A 30 8.01 -4.65 11.30
C ARG A 30 7.49 -3.82 10.13
N ALA A 31 6.16 -3.64 10.04
CA ALA A 31 5.53 -2.86 8.98
C ALA A 31 6.01 -1.40 8.95
N VAL A 32 6.17 -0.79 10.13
CA VAL A 32 6.66 0.58 10.28
C VAL A 32 8.12 0.71 9.83
N SER A 33 8.98 -0.24 10.20
CA SER A 33 10.38 -0.28 9.71
C SER A 33 10.47 -0.49 8.20
N GLU A 34 9.63 -1.36 7.63
CA GLU A 34 9.58 -1.55 6.17
C GLU A 34 9.08 -0.27 5.46
N ALA A 35 8.15 0.46 6.07
CA ALA A 35 7.67 1.71 5.50
C ALA A 35 8.72 2.82 5.52
N GLU A 36 9.49 2.91 6.60
CA GLU A 36 10.62 3.83 6.73
C GLU A 36 11.68 3.53 5.65
N TYR A 37 12.03 2.25 5.49
CA TYR A 37 12.98 1.82 4.46
C TYR A 37 12.52 2.16 3.04
N LEU A 38 11.23 1.96 2.72
CA LEU A 38 10.70 2.17 1.37
C LEU A 38 10.45 3.64 1.03
N THR A 39 10.10 4.46 2.01
CA THR A 39 9.78 5.88 1.78
C THR A 39 10.96 6.81 2.05
N GLY A 40 11.94 6.37 2.84
CA GLY A 40 13.00 7.23 3.37
C GLY A 40 12.48 8.32 4.32
N GLN A 41 11.23 8.22 4.77
CA GLN A 41 10.56 9.16 5.66
C GLN A 41 10.16 8.44 6.95
N THR A 42 10.06 9.18 8.04
CA THR A 42 9.62 8.68 9.36
C THR A 42 8.25 9.24 9.77
N GLU A 43 7.65 10.10 8.93
CA GLU A 43 6.38 10.78 9.18
C GLU A 43 5.66 11.16 7.88
N GLY A 44 4.46 11.72 8.00
CA GLY A 44 3.62 12.13 6.86
C GLY A 44 2.63 11.07 6.38
N SER A 45 1.64 11.51 5.59
CA SER A 45 0.51 10.67 5.17
C SER A 45 0.94 9.49 4.30
N ALA A 46 1.92 9.69 3.41
CA ALA A 46 2.44 8.63 2.55
C ALA A 46 3.12 7.51 3.36
N TYR A 47 3.92 7.88 4.37
CA TYR A 47 4.56 6.95 5.29
C TYR A 47 3.53 6.13 6.09
N TRP A 48 2.59 6.81 6.75
CA TRP A 48 1.58 6.13 7.57
C TRP A 48 0.62 5.27 6.75
N GLY A 49 0.25 5.72 5.55
CA GLY A 49 -0.55 4.92 4.62
C GLY A 49 0.17 3.63 4.22
N LEU A 50 1.45 3.73 3.88
CA LEU A 50 2.26 2.57 3.49
C LEU A 50 2.51 1.63 4.68
N ALA A 51 2.71 2.15 5.90
CA ALA A 51 2.83 1.33 7.10
C ALA A 51 1.58 0.48 7.38
N ILE A 52 0.38 1.05 7.18
CA ILE A 52 -0.88 0.30 7.30
C ILE A 52 -0.98 -0.78 6.21
N ASP A 53 -0.66 -0.46 4.96
CA ASP A 53 -0.68 -1.43 3.86
C ASP A 53 0.29 -2.61 4.10
N ARG A 54 1.51 -2.32 4.57
CA ARG A 54 2.49 -3.34 4.92
C ARG A 54 2.01 -4.20 6.09
N PHE A 55 1.43 -3.59 7.12
CA PHE A 55 0.90 -4.30 8.28
C PHE A 55 -0.19 -5.29 7.87
N LEU A 56 -1.16 -4.86 7.06
CA LEU A 56 -2.24 -5.73 6.59
C LEU A 56 -1.73 -6.87 5.70
N ALA A 57 -0.67 -6.65 4.91
CA ALA A 57 -0.05 -7.71 4.11
C ALA A 57 0.67 -8.74 5.00
N ILE A 58 1.42 -8.28 6.00
CA ILE A 58 2.15 -9.17 6.92
C ILE A 58 1.16 -9.99 7.78
N VAL A 59 0.08 -9.38 8.27
CA VAL A 59 -0.94 -10.10 9.05
C VAL A 59 -1.62 -11.20 8.22
N GLU A 60 -1.93 -10.92 6.94
CA GLU A 60 -2.52 -11.94 6.06
C GLU A 60 -1.57 -13.13 5.82
N ASP A 61 -0.27 -12.87 5.65
CA ASP A 61 0.75 -13.91 5.48
C ASP A 61 0.89 -14.77 6.74
N GLU A 62 0.94 -14.13 7.92
CA GLU A 62 1.02 -14.82 9.22
C GLU A 62 -0.23 -15.68 9.46
N VAL A 63 -1.43 -15.15 9.20
CA VAL A 63 -2.69 -15.92 9.35
C VAL A 63 -2.78 -17.07 8.36
N GLY A 64 -2.32 -16.87 7.11
CA GLY A 64 -2.27 -17.94 6.10
C GLY A 64 -1.31 -19.07 6.46
N ASN A 65 -0.28 -18.79 7.26
CA ASN A 65 0.74 -19.75 7.68
C ASN A 65 0.42 -20.46 9.01
N VAL A 66 -0.50 -19.91 9.84
CA VAL A 66 -1.00 -20.61 11.04
C VAL A 66 -1.71 -21.88 10.57
N GLN A 67 -1.06 -23.03 10.81
CA GLN A 67 -1.57 -24.36 10.47
C GLN A 67 -2.95 -24.59 11.09
N SER A 68 -3.99 -24.29 10.33
CA SER A 68 -5.33 -24.79 10.60
C SER A 68 -5.31 -26.26 10.20
N TYR A 69 -5.27 -27.16 11.18
CA TYR A 69 -5.46 -28.59 10.96
C TYR A 69 -6.88 -28.85 10.44
N SER A 70 -7.13 -28.58 9.16
CA SER A 70 -8.15 -29.18 8.29
C SER A 70 -8.35 -28.29 7.07
N LEU A 71 -8.26 -28.93 5.90
CA LEU A 71 -8.55 -28.41 4.55
C LEU A 71 -7.47 -27.48 3.98
N ALA A 72 -7.02 -27.82 2.77
CA ALA A 72 -6.09 -27.01 2.00
C ALA A 72 -6.65 -25.56 1.90
N PRO A 73 -5.89 -24.55 2.35
CA PRO A 73 -6.37 -23.18 2.32
C PRO A 73 -6.59 -22.75 0.86
N ALA A 74 -7.74 -22.13 0.59
CA ALA A 74 -7.99 -21.52 -0.71
C ALA A 74 -6.87 -20.51 -1.03
N PRO A 75 -6.41 -20.41 -2.28
CA PRO A 75 -5.32 -19.50 -2.63
C PRO A 75 -5.73 -18.06 -2.29
N GLN A 76 -5.01 -17.45 -1.35
CA GLN A 76 -5.27 -16.09 -0.90
C GLN A 76 -4.78 -15.10 -1.97
N LEU A 77 -5.68 -14.71 -2.87
CA LEU A 77 -5.40 -13.74 -3.94
C LEU A 77 -5.47 -12.27 -3.46
N SER A 78 -5.67 -12.02 -2.15
CA SER A 78 -5.79 -10.67 -1.59
C SER A 78 -4.57 -9.80 -1.89
N TRP A 79 -3.37 -10.39 -1.84
CA TRP A 79 -2.12 -9.73 -2.20
C TRP A 79 -2.11 -9.27 -3.67
N MET A 80 -2.56 -10.14 -4.58
CA MET A 80 -2.63 -9.84 -6.01
C MET A 80 -3.61 -8.70 -6.28
N TRP A 81 -4.77 -8.71 -5.62
CA TRP A 81 -5.76 -7.64 -5.73
C TRP A 81 -5.24 -6.30 -5.20
N ARG A 82 -4.58 -6.28 -4.04
CA ARG A 82 -3.96 -5.03 -3.50
C ARG A 82 -2.83 -4.51 -4.40
N HIS A 83 -2.03 -5.41 -4.97
CA HIS A 83 -0.98 -5.02 -5.91
C HIS A 83 -1.56 -4.45 -7.21
N GLN A 84 -2.62 -5.06 -7.73
CA GLN A 84 -3.30 -4.62 -8.96
C GLN A 84 -3.89 -3.21 -8.81
N SER A 85 -4.50 -2.89 -7.65
CA SER A 85 -5.06 -1.56 -7.39
C SER A 85 -3.99 -0.45 -7.37
N ARG A 86 -2.80 -0.73 -6.83
CA ARG A 86 -1.69 0.24 -6.83
C ARG A 86 -1.14 0.47 -8.23
N MET A 87 -0.99 -0.61 -9.01
CA MET A 87 -0.47 -0.52 -10.38
C MET A 87 -1.45 0.17 -11.35
N SER A 88 -2.76 -0.06 -11.20
CA SER A 88 -3.76 0.56 -12.07
C SER A 88 -3.87 2.08 -11.90
N LEU A 89 -3.62 2.60 -10.69
CA LEU A 89 -3.60 4.04 -10.44
C LEU A 89 -2.39 4.71 -11.11
N LEU A 90 -1.23 4.08 -11.06
CA LEU A 90 -0.02 4.60 -11.71
C LEU A 90 -0.16 4.62 -13.24
N SER A 91 -0.77 3.58 -13.82
CA SER A 91 -1.00 3.54 -15.27
C SER A 91 -1.99 4.60 -15.73
N LEU A 92 -3.10 4.81 -15.00
CA LEU A 92 -4.06 5.89 -15.30
C LEU A 92 -3.42 7.28 -15.22
N ALA A 93 -2.62 7.54 -14.19
CA ALA A 93 -1.90 8.81 -14.05
C ALA A 93 -0.91 9.04 -15.22
N ALA A 94 -0.18 7.99 -15.64
CA ALA A 94 0.72 8.06 -16.78
C ALA A 94 -0.03 8.37 -18.08
N THR A 95 -1.17 7.71 -18.34
CA THR A 95 -2.01 7.98 -19.50
C THR A 95 -2.54 9.42 -19.51
N GLN A 96 -2.99 9.92 -18.35
CA GLN A 96 -3.48 11.30 -18.24
C GLN A 96 -2.37 12.33 -18.53
N ASN A 97 -1.16 12.09 -18.03
CA ASN A 97 -0.01 12.95 -18.28
C ASN A 97 0.43 12.91 -19.75
N ALA A 98 0.45 11.72 -20.36
CA ALA A 98 0.78 11.56 -21.78
C ALA A 98 -0.25 12.28 -22.68
N TYR A 99 -1.54 12.16 -22.37
CA TYR A 99 -2.60 12.86 -23.09
C TYR A 99 -2.47 14.38 -22.98
N ARG A 100 -2.24 14.91 -21.77
CA ARG A 100 -2.01 16.36 -21.58
C ARG A 100 -0.78 16.86 -22.33
N TYR A 101 0.31 16.09 -22.28
CA TYR A 101 1.52 16.44 -23.03
C TYR A 101 1.23 16.51 -24.53
N TRP A 102 0.56 15.49 -25.09
CA TRP A 102 0.16 15.46 -26.49
C TRP A 102 -0.74 16.65 -26.85
N GLN A 103 -1.79 16.92 -26.07
CA GLN A 103 -2.69 18.05 -26.30
C GLN A 103 -1.95 19.39 -26.32
N ASN A 104 -1.10 19.66 -25.32
CA ASN A 104 -0.30 20.88 -25.26
C ASN A 104 0.63 21.02 -26.46
N THR A 105 1.19 19.91 -26.95
CA THR A 105 2.08 19.90 -28.11
C THR A 105 1.32 20.30 -29.38
N TRP A 106 0.12 19.75 -29.59
CA TRP A 106 -0.71 20.11 -30.73
C TRP A 106 -1.21 21.55 -30.66
N GLU A 107 -1.66 22.02 -29.51
CA GLU A 107 -2.06 23.42 -29.33
C GLU A 107 -0.90 24.38 -29.62
N GLY A 108 0.32 24.07 -29.16
CA GLY A 108 1.52 24.84 -29.46
C GLY A 108 1.83 24.92 -30.97
N ILE A 109 1.74 23.80 -31.68
CA ILE A 109 1.95 23.74 -33.14
C ILE A 109 0.89 24.57 -33.89
N TYR A 110 -0.37 24.51 -33.45
CA TYR A 110 -1.45 25.31 -34.04
C TYR A 110 -1.27 26.82 -33.82
N GLN A 111 -0.83 27.24 -32.63
CA GLN A 111 -0.54 28.65 -32.35
C GLN A 111 0.67 29.15 -33.15
N GLN A 112 1.71 28.33 -33.31
CA GLN A 112 2.89 28.68 -34.11
C GLN A 112 2.55 28.90 -35.59
N LYS A 113 1.61 28.13 -36.15
CA LYS A 113 1.09 28.32 -37.52
C LYS A 113 0.21 29.55 -37.71
N LYS A 114 -0.38 30.11 -36.64
CA LYS A 114 -1.17 31.34 -36.72
C LYS A 114 -0.32 32.61 -36.61
N ALA A 115 0.92 32.50 -36.13
CA ALA A 115 1.83 33.61 -35.91
C ALA A 115 2.89 33.79 -37.01
N ALA A 116 2.89 32.92 -38.03
CA ALA A 116 3.74 32.97 -39.23
C ALA A 116 2.89 33.29 -40.45
#